data_AF-A0A3N2D6X7-F1
#
_entry.id   AF-A0A3N2D6X7-F1
#
_cell.length_a   1.000
_cell.length_b   1.000
_cell.length_c   1.000
_cell.angle_alpha   90.00
_cell.angle_beta   90.00
_cell.angle_gamma   90.00
#
_symmetry.space_group_name_H-M   'P 1'
#
loop_
_entity.id
_entity.type
_entity.pdbx_description
1 polymer ?
#
loop_
_entity_poly.entity_id
_entity_poly.type
_entity_poly.pdbx_seq_one_letter_code
_entity_poly.pdbx_strand_id
1 'polypeptide(L)'
;MPREAHLPRSPLNAVRPPLKTRVTEELPGRPRLVVVRLWWTPHRGEVRPALVLAVAREAILVEWGDREHKRRTWLARDDVRTRVPMPPGSRPAGRG
;
A
#
# COMPACT_ATOMS: atom_id res chain seq x y z
N MET A 1 -18.26 -18.33 5.76
CA MET A 1 -17.27 -18.05 6.83
C MET A 1 -16.35 -16.95 6.34
N PRO A 2 -16.31 -15.74 6.96
CA PRO A 2 -15.43 -14.69 6.48
C PRO A 2 -13.98 -15.11 6.79
N ARG A 3 -13.12 -15.16 5.76
CA ARG A 3 -11.70 -15.58 5.84
C ARG A 3 -10.82 -14.68 6.74
N GLU A 4 -11.40 -13.68 7.39
CA GLU A 4 -10.70 -12.60 8.07
C GLU A 4 -10.58 -12.78 9.60
N ALA A 5 -11.35 -13.70 10.21
CA ALA A 5 -11.45 -13.80 11.67
C ALA A 5 -10.16 -14.23 12.41
N HIS A 6 -9.11 -14.64 11.69
CA HIS A 6 -7.84 -15.13 12.28
C HIS A 6 -6.60 -14.32 11.85
N LEU A 7 -6.78 -13.23 11.11
CA LEU A 7 -5.64 -12.39 10.73
C LEU A 7 -5.27 -11.42 11.86
N PRO A 8 -3.97 -11.21 12.13
CA PRO A 8 -3.56 -10.21 13.10
C PRO A 8 -4.09 -8.82 12.70
N ARG A 9 -4.23 -7.93 13.68
CA ARG A 9 -4.80 -6.59 13.47
C ARG A 9 -3.98 -5.76 12.48
N SER A 10 -2.67 -6.00 12.43
CA SER A 10 -1.72 -5.35 11.53
C SER A 10 -0.87 -6.39 10.80
N PRO A 11 -0.46 -6.12 9.55
CA PRO A 11 0.51 -6.97 8.86
C PRO A 11 1.89 -6.87 9.53
N LEU A 12 2.70 -7.93 9.43
CA LEU A 12 4.06 -8.07 9.95
C LEU A 12 5.04 -7.04 9.40
N ASN A 13 4.85 -6.60 8.15
CA ASN A 13 5.67 -5.55 7.54
C ASN A 13 5.16 -4.13 7.83
N ALA A 14 4.18 -3.98 8.72
CA ALA A 14 3.82 -2.67 9.25
C ALA A 14 5.01 -2.08 10.02
N VAL A 15 5.43 -0.89 9.62
CA VAL A 15 6.48 -0.15 10.32
C VAL A 15 5.88 0.83 11.31
N ARG A 16 6.64 1.23 12.32
CA ARG A 16 6.19 2.26 13.25
C ARG A 16 6.03 3.60 12.52
N PRO A 17 5.02 4.42 12.89
CA PRO A 17 4.95 5.79 12.41
C PRO A 17 6.26 6.50 12.72
N PRO A 18 6.84 7.23 11.76
CA PRO A 18 8.09 7.93 12.02
C PRO A 18 7.85 9.10 12.98
N LEU A 19 8.40 8.99 14.20
CA LEU A 19 8.15 9.85 15.38
C LEU A 19 8.43 11.35 15.18
N LYS A 20 9.20 11.72 14.16
CA LYS A 20 9.64 13.10 13.91
C LYS A 20 9.43 13.56 12.47
N THR A 21 8.70 12.80 11.68
CA THR A 21 8.45 13.24 10.31
C THR A 21 7.34 14.26 10.34
N ARG A 22 7.68 15.52 9.99
CA ARG A 22 6.71 16.44 9.39
C ARG A 22 6.01 15.60 8.32
N VAL A 23 4.76 15.20 8.54
CA VAL A 23 3.94 14.55 7.52
C VAL A 23 3.98 15.50 6.35
N THR A 24 4.87 15.24 5.39
CA THR A 24 5.37 16.32 4.55
C THR A 24 4.28 16.80 3.62
N GLU A 25 3.30 15.94 3.35
CA GLU A 25 2.23 16.19 2.43
C GLU A 25 1.04 15.33 2.86
N GLU A 26 0.02 15.94 3.47
CA GLU A 26 -1.30 15.72 2.89
C GLU A 26 -1.13 16.12 1.42
N LEU A 27 -0.90 15.15 0.54
CA LEU A 27 -0.60 15.41 -0.88
C LEU A 27 -1.61 16.45 -1.39
N PRO A 28 -1.18 17.67 -1.77
CA PRO A 28 -2.11 18.64 -2.35
C PRO A 28 -2.55 18.08 -3.70
N GLY A 29 -3.66 17.36 -3.72
CA GLY A 29 -4.10 16.63 -4.91
C GLY A 29 -4.96 15.41 -4.62
N ARG A 30 -5.45 14.81 -5.72
CA ARG A 30 -6.28 13.60 -5.69
C ARG A 30 -5.56 12.44 -5.00
N PRO A 31 -6.27 11.61 -4.22
CA PRO A 31 -5.69 10.47 -3.54
C PRO A 31 -5.01 9.53 -4.55
N ARG A 32 -3.74 9.19 -4.31
CA ARG A 32 -2.94 8.37 -5.23
C ARG A 32 -3.19 6.89 -4.94
N LEU A 33 -3.78 6.19 -5.92
CA LEU A 33 -3.94 4.74 -5.89
C LEU A 33 -2.59 4.05 -6.14
N VAL A 34 -2.25 3.11 -5.28
CA VAL A 34 -1.02 2.31 -5.32
C VAL A 34 -1.33 0.84 -5.06
N VAL A 35 -0.34 -0.01 -5.30
CA VAL A 35 -0.40 -1.42 -4.92
C VAL A 35 0.55 -1.65 -3.76
N VAL A 36 0.07 -2.32 -2.72
CA VAL A 36 0.83 -2.61 -1.51
C VAL A 36 0.96 -4.09 -1.28
N ARG A 37 2.09 -4.47 -0.68
CA ARG A 37 2.33 -5.83 -0.19
C ARG A 37 2.12 -5.86 1.31
N LEU A 38 1.27 -6.78 1.78
CA LEU A 38 0.94 -7.00 3.18
C LEU A 38 1.36 -8.41 3.57
N TRP A 39 2.22 -8.54 4.57
CA TRP A 39 2.60 -9.84 5.11
C TRP A 39 1.84 -10.12 6.38
N TRP A 40 1.05 -11.18 6.43
CA TRP A 40 0.24 -11.53 7.60
C TRP A 40 0.93 -12.54 8.52
N THR A 41 1.67 -13.45 7.90
CA THR A 41 2.55 -14.42 8.53
C THR A 41 3.82 -14.51 7.67
N PRO A 42 4.91 -15.16 8.13
CA PRO A 42 6.11 -15.33 7.32
C PRO A 42 5.89 -16.00 5.95
N HIS A 43 4.77 -16.73 5.79
CA HIS A 43 4.45 -17.46 4.55
C HIS A 43 3.19 -16.94 3.84
N ARG A 44 2.49 -15.95 4.41
CA ARG A 44 1.23 -15.44 3.86
C ARG A 44 1.36 -13.97 3.51
N GLY A 45 1.73 -13.71 2.26
CA GLY A 45 1.70 -12.38 1.65
C GLY A 45 0.40 -12.14 0.88
N GLU A 46 -0.03 -10.90 0.82
CA GLU A 46 -1.18 -10.44 0.05
C GLU A 46 -0.81 -9.14 -0.68
N VAL A 47 -1.29 -8.99 -1.92
CA VAL A 47 -1.11 -7.77 -2.70
C VAL A 47 -2.48 -7.10 -2.84
N ARG A 48 -2.59 -5.85 -2.40
CA ARG A 48 -3.86 -5.12 -2.41
C ARG A 48 -3.74 -3.71 -3.00
N PRO A 49 -4.82 -3.18 -3.59
CA PRO A 49 -4.90 -1.75 -3.86
C PRO A 49 -4.98 -0.97 -2.55
N ALA A 50 -4.36 0.21 -2.53
CA ALA A 50 -4.38 1.13 -1.39
C ALA A 50 -4.31 2.59 -1.86
N LEU A 51 -4.72 3.51 -1.00
CA LEU A 51 -4.59 4.95 -1.20
C LEU A 51 -3.44 5.48 -0.35
N VAL A 52 -2.56 6.28 -0.94
CA VAL A 52 -1.52 6.99 -0.17
C VAL A 52 -2.16 8.14 0.59
N LEU A 53 -1.98 8.16 1.91
CA LEU A 53 -2.45 9.23 2.79
C LEU A 53 -1.31 10.18 3.21
N ALA A 54 -0.10 9.65 3.41
CA ALA A 54 1.06 10.45 3.77
C ALA A 54 2.35 9.79 3.29
N VAL A 55 3.36 10.61 3.00
CA VAL A 55 4.69 10.16 2.60
C VAL A 55 5.74 10.71 3.56
N ALA A 56 6.50 9.80 4.14
CA ALA A 56 7.71 10.08 4.92
C ALA A 56 8.95 9.67 4.12
N ARG A 57 10.14 10.00 4.65
CA ARG A 57 11.43 9.69 4.02
C ARG A 57 11.60 8.19 3.72
N GLU A 58 11.26 7.33 4.69
CA GLU A 58 11.50 5.88 4.59
C GLU A 58 10.21 5.05 4.56
N ALA A 59 9.05 5.69 4.80
CA ALA A 59 7.78 5.00 4.96
C ALA A 59 6.64 5.77 4.30
N ILE A 60 5.56 5.06 3.97
CA ILE A 60 4.36 5.61 3.37
C ILE A 60 3.17 5.14 4.20
N LEU A 61 2.30 6.07 4.60
CA LEU A 61 1.01 5.74 5.19
C LEU A 61 0.01 5.46 4.09
N VAL A 62 -0.56 4.27 4.13
CA VAL A 62 -1.57 3.84 3.17
C VAL A 62 -2.88 3.49 3.86
N GLU A 63 -4.00 3.75 3.19
CA GLU A 63 -5.32 3.25 3.54
C GLU A 63 -5.70 2.13 2.56
N TRP A 64 -6.08 0.98 3.09
CA TRP A 64 -6.45 -0.20 2.30
C TRP A 64 -7.58 -0.96 2.99
N GLY A 65 -8.31 -1.77 2.24
CA GLY A 65 -9.50 -2.46 2.74
C GLY A 65 -10.61 -2.49 1.69
N ASP A 66 -11.81 -2.84 2.12
CA ASP A 66 -13.02 -2.68 1.32
C ASP A 66 -13.77 -1.39 1.74
N ARG A 67 -15.02 -1.24 1.30
CA ARG A 67 -15.84 -0.07 1.62
C ARG A 67 -16.21 0.01 3.10
N GLU A 68 -16.32 -1.13 3.78
CA GLU A 68 -16.82 -1.25 5.16
C GLU A 68 -15.67 -1.32 6.17
N HIS A 69 -14.53 -1.86 5.78
CA HIS A 69 -13.39 -2.15 6.64
C HIS A 69 -12.10 -1.55 6.09
N LYS A 70 -11.92 -0.25 6.36
CA LYS A 70 -10.69 0.47 6.02
C LYS A 70 -9.65 0.35 7.14
N ARG A 71 -8.40 0.08 6.77
CA ARG A 71 -7.25 0.04 7.67
C ARG A 71 -6.16 0.98 7.19
N ARG A 72 -5.47 1.61 8.14
CA ARG A 72 -4.34 2.49 7.88
C ARG A 72 -3.06 1.84 8.37
N THR A 73 -2.03 1.82 7.53
CA THR A 73 -0.78 1.13 7.84
C THR A 73 0.39 1.91 7.27
N TRP A 74 1.43 2.11 8.08
CA TRP A 74 2.72 2.57 7.59
C TRP A 74 3.49 1.39 7.02
N LEU A 75 3.96 1.52 5.79
CA LEU A 75 4.77 0.51 5.11
C LEU A 75 6.09 1.12 4.64
N ALA A 76 7.14 0.30 4.56
CA ALA A 76 8.37 0.69 3.88
C ALA A 76 8.09 0.97 2.39
N ARG A 77 8.88 1.87 1.79
CA ARG A 77 8.69 2.25 0.38
C ARG A 77 8.76 1.06 -0.59
N ASP A 78 9.58 0.06 -0.29
CA ASP A 78 9.74 -1.13 -1.14
C ASP A 78 8.49 -2.02 -1.24
N ASP A 79 7.64 -1.96 -0.21
CA ASP A 79 6.37 -2.65 -0.15
C ASP A 79 5.22 -1.88 -0.82
N VAL A 80 5.49 -0.65 -1.28
CA VAL A 80 4.52 0.22 -1.96
C VAL A 80 4.96 0.44 -3.41
N ARG A 81 4.20 -0.10 -4.35
CA ARG A 81 4.44 0.07 -5.78
C ARG A 81 3.46 1.06 -6.37
N THR A 82 4.01 2.18 -6.86
CA THR A 82 3.25 3.24 -7.52
C THR A 82 3.07 3.02 -9.03
N ARG A 83 3.83 2.08 -9.60
CA ARG A 83 3.73 1.63 -10.99
C ARG A 83 3.63 0.12 -10.96
N VAL A 84 2.51 -0.41 -11.44
CA VAL A 84 2.44 -1.82 -11.79
C VAL A 84 3.27 -1.96 -13.07
N PRO A 85 4.36 -2.75 -13.08
CA PRO A 85 5.04 -3.04 -14.33
C PRO A 85 4.00 -3.69 -15.24
N MET A 86 3.70 -3.07 -16.38
CA MET A 86 2.96 -3.79 -17.41
C MET A 86 3.78 -5.01 -17.81
N PRO A 87 3.16 -6.19 -17.97
CA PRO A 87 3.88 -7.34 -18.47
C PRO A 87 4.55 -6.97 -19.80
N PRO A 88 5.79 -7.42 -20.04
CA PRO A 88 6.46 -7.21 -21.31
C PRO A 88 5.63 -7.90 -22.40
N GLY A 89 4.87 -7.12 -23.16
CA GLY A 89 3.91 -7.62 -24.15
C GLY A 89 2.72 -6.71 -24.38
N SER A 90 2.35 -5.86 -23.41
CA SER A 90 1.31 -4.84 -23.59
C SER A 90 1.89 -3.54 -24.18
N ARG A 91 2.53 -3.62 -25.35
CA ARG A 91 2.77 -2.42 -26.16
C ARG A 91 1.40 -1.98 -26.69
N PRO A 92 0.97 -0.71 -26.55
CA PRO A 92 -0.14 -0.24 -27.37
C PRO A 92 0.29 -0.45 -28.82
N ALA A 93 -0.54 -1.17 -29.58
CA ALA A 93 -0.34 -1.37 -31.00
C ALA A 93 -0.05 0.00 -31.64
N GLY A 94 1.04 0.07 -32.39
CA GLY A 94 1.64 1.32 -32.84
C GLY A 94 0.73 2.20 -33.68
N ARG A 95 1.08 3.49 -33.71
CA ARG A 95 0.92 4.33 -34.89
C ARG A 95 2.27 4.33 -35.60
N GLY A 96 2.34 3.59 -36.70
CA GLY A 96 3.21 3.90 -37.84
C GLY A 96 2.35 4.53 -38.93
#